data_AF-A0A2H5DU91-F1
#
_entry.id   AF-A0A2H5DU91-F1
#
_cell.length_a   1.000
_cell.length_b   1.000
_cell.length_c   1.000
_cell.angle_alpha   90.00
_cell.angle_beta   90.00
_cell.angle_gamma   90.00
#
_symmetry.space_group_name_H-M   'P 1'
#
loop_
_entity.id
_entity.type
_entity.pdbx_description
1 polymer ?
#
loop_
_entity_poly.entity_id
_entity_poly.type
_entity_poly.pdbx_seq_one_letter_code
_entity_poly.pdbx_strand_id
1 'polypeptide(L)'
;MKEIEVKKAMIAMLLMSAMVLGLLIYFRQGVVACEMVGDAKQVRKVDGSTKMNIENIVKKYISIGARQEQVEQYLKACKFELYPQPILADKKQEIMVAHIVRGSVNFLGFHDEIRIVVEFENGAVSGVEGWVFYHAL
;
A
#
# COMPACT_ATOMS: atom_id res chain seq x y z
N MET A 1 -0.52 38.04 -42.23
CA MET A 1 0.73 37.33 -41.85
C MET A 1 0.89 37.19 -40.34
N LYS A 2 0.78 38.28 -39.55
CA LYS A 2 0.87 38.25 -38.07
C LYS A 2 -0.18 37.36 -37.36
N GLU A 3 -1.43 37.32 -37.83
CA GLU A 3 -2.48 36.50 -37.20
C GLU A 3 -2.25 34.99 -37.27
N ILE A 4 -1.60 34.51 -38.34
CA ILE A 4 -1.31 33.08 -38.52
C ILE A 4 -0.22 32.64 -37.53
N GLU A 5 0.76 33.51 -37.26
CA GLU A 5 1.81 33.26 -36.26
C GLU A 5 1.25 33.25 -34.84
N VAL A 6 0.33 34.16 -34.51
CA VAL A 6 -0.35 34.18 -33.21
C VAL A 6 -1.18 32.91 -32.99
N LYS A 7 -1.92 32.45 -34.01
CA LYS A 7 -2.69 31.20 -33.93
C LYS A 7 -1.79 29.97 -33.75
N LYS A 8 -0.64 29.92 -34.43
CA LYS A 8 0.35 28.84 -34.27
C LYS A 8 0.97 28.83 -32.88
N ALA A 9 1.33 30.00 -32.34
CA ALA A 9 1.87 30.13 -30.99
C ALA A 9 0.85 29.69 -29.92
N MET A 10 -0.43 30.03 -30.10
CA MET A 10 -1.51 29.63 -29.20
C MET A 10 -1.75 28.11 -29.22
N ILE A 11 -1.72 27.49 -30.41
CA ILE A 11 -1.82 26.02 -30.55
C ILE A 11 -0.62 25.32 -29.89
N ALA A 12 0.60 25.82 -30.10
CA ALA A 12 1.79 25.27 -29.45
C ALA A 12 1.73 25.37 -27.92
N MET A 13 1.23 26.49 -27.39
CA MET A 13 1.05 26.69 -25.95
C MET A 13 -0.01 25.74 -25.35
N LEU A 14 -1.11 25.49 -26.08
CA LEU A 14 -2.14 24.53 -25.69
C LEU A 14 -1.60 23.09 -25.66
N LEU A 15 -0.83 22.71 -26.67
CA LEU A 15 -0.20 21.38 -26.73
C LEU A 15 0.81 21.16 -25.61
N MET A 16 1.65 22.16 -25.31
CA MET A 16 2.59 22.09 -24.19
C MET A 16 1.87 21.99 -22.85
N SER A 17 0.79 22.76 -22.65
CA SER A 17 -0.03 22.69 -21.44
C SER A 17 -0.67 21.30 -21.25
N ALA A 18 -1.18 20.71 -22.34
CA ALA A 18 -1.73 19.36 -22.32
C ALA A 18 -0.68 18.29 -22.02
N MET A 19 0.54 18.43 -22.56
CA MET A 19 1.65 17.52 -22.25
C MET A 19 2.08 17.61 -20.79
N VAL A 20 2.20 18.82 -20.24
CA VAL A 20 2.54 19.03 -18.82
C VAL A 20 1.45 18.46 -17.91
N LEU A 21 0.17 18.66 -18.24
CA LEU A 21 -0.94 18.08 -17.48
C LEU A 21 -0.96 16.55 -17.57
N GLY A 22 -0.70 15.99 -18.76
CA GLY A 22 -0.56 14.54 -18.96
C GLY A 22 0.59 13.96 -18.13
N LEU A 23 1.73 14.66 -18.07
CA LEU A 23 2.87 14.29 -17.23
C LEU A 23 2.50 14.32 -15.74
N LEU A 24 1.80 15.37 -15.28
CA LEU A 24 1.37 15.50 -13.89
C LEU A 24 0.33 14.44 -13.51
N ILE A 25 -0.58 14.06 -14.41
CA ILE A 25 -1.52 12.94 -14.20
C ILE A 25 -0.76 11.61 -14.14
N TYR A 26 0.24 11.42 -15.02
CA TYR A 26 1.10 10.24 -15.00
C TYR A 26 1.92 10.14 -13.70
N PHE A 27 2.47 11.26 -13.21
CA PHE A 27 3.18 11.32 -11.92
C PHE A 27 2.23 11.23 -10.71
N ARG A 28 0.99 11.70 -10.81
CA ARG A 28 -0.04 11.46 -9.78
C ARG A 28 -0.50 9.99 -9.72
N GLN A 29 -0.42 9.27 -10.85
CA GLN A 29 -0.55 7.82 -10.88
C GLN A 29 0.75 7.10 -10.51
N GLY A 30 1.84 7.85 -10.29
CA GLY A 30 3.03 7.42 -9.58
C GLY A 30 2.68 7.11 -8.13
N VAL A 31 2.14 5.91 -7.95
CA VAL A 31 2.04 5.11 -6.74
C VAL A 31 2.61 5.86 -5.53
N VAL A 32 1.74 6.44 -4.70
CA VAL A 32 2.12 6.74 -3.31
C VAL A 32 2.57 5.39 -2.75
N ALA A 33 3.88 5.18 -2.70
CA ALA A 33 4.45 3.95 -2.22
C ALA A 33 3.99 3.84 -0.77
N CYS A 34 3.25 2.78 -0.44
CA CYS A 34 2.81 2.55 0.92
C CYS A 34 4.04 2.53 1.82
N GLU A 35 4.17 3.54 2.69
CA GLU A 35 5.37 3.75 3.51
C GLU A 35 5.64 2.54 4.42
N MET A 36 4.59 1.90 4.93
CA MET A 36 4.68 0.64 5.67
C MET A 36 5.35 -0.49 4.88
N VAL A 37 5.01 -0.63 3.60
CA VAL A 37 5.63 -1.62 2.70
C VAL A 37 7.08 -1.22 2.40
N GLY A 38 7.35 0.08 2.27
CA GLY A 38 8.70 0.62 2.11
C GLY A 38 9.60 0.28 3.30
N ASP A 39 9.13 0.55 4.52
CA ASP A 39 9.83 0.25 5.78
C ASP A 39 10.06 -1.27 5.93
N ALA A 40 9.04 -2.10 5.68
CA ALA A 40 9.19 -3.56 5.72
C ALA A 40 10.25 -4.07 4.73
N LYS A 41 10.30 -3.50 3.51
CA LYS A 41 11.33 -3.83 2.52
C LYS A 41 12.72 -3.37 2.94
N GLN A 42 12.86 -2.27 3.66
CA GLN A 42 14.16 -1.84 4.18
C GLN A 42 14.68 -2.82 5.23
N VAL A 43 13.83 -3.27 6.15
CA VAL A 43 14.23 -4.29 7.13
C VAL A 43 14.57 -5.61 6.42
N ARG A 44 13.82 -6.00 5.39
CA ARG A 44 14.14 -7.20 4.58
C ARG A 44 15.51 -7.16 3.90
N LYS A 45 16.04 -5.99 3.57
CA LYS A 45 17.38 -5.87 2.99
C LYS A 45 18.49 -6.20 3.97
N VAL A 46 18.24 -6.00 5.27
CA VAL A 46 19.21 -6.30 6.34
C VAL A 46 18.94 -7.65 6.99
N ASP A 47 17.68 -8.09 7.02
CA ASP A 47 17.26 -9.37 7.56
C ASP A 47 16.91 -10.36 6.44
N GLY A 48 17.81 -11.32 6.25
CA GLY A 48 17.73 -12.40 5.26
C GLY A 48 16.67 -13.47 5.54
N SER A 49 16.04 -13.47 6.72
CA SER A 49 15.21 -14.56 7.22
C SER A 49 13.99 -14.86 6.36
N THR A 50 13.60 -16.14 6.32
CA THR A 50 12.41 -16.61 5.59
C THR A 50 11.10 -16.07 6.17
N LYS A 51 11.12 -15.72 7.47
CA LYS A 51 10.00 -15.12 8.19
C LYS A 51 10.53 -14.02 9.10
N MET A 52 9.97 -12.83 8.98
CA MET A 52 10.38 -11.66 9.75
C MET A 52 9.16 -11.02 10.42
N ASN A 53 9.25 -10.77 11.73
CA ASN A 53 8.23 -10.01 12.45
C ASN A 53 8.41 -8.51 12.12
N ILE A 54 7.33 -7.86 11.68
CA ILE A 54 7.27 -6.43 11.38
C ILE A 54 6.20 -5.70 12.20
N GLU A 55 5.76 -6.28 13.31
CA GLU A 55 4.72 -5.74 14.18
C GLU A 55 4.98 -4.28 14.58
N ASN A 56 6.23 -3.95 14.93
CA ASN A 56 6.63 -2.58 15.25
C ASN A 56 6.47 -1.61 14.08
N ILE A 57 6.69 -2.08 12.84
CA ILE A 57 6.46 -1.29 11.64
C ILE A 57 4.97 -1.10 11.46
N VAL A 58 4.16 -2.16 11.57
CA VAL A 58 2.71 -2.03 11.39
C VAL A 58 2.09 -1.12 12.44
N LYS A 59 2.50 -1.23 13.72
CA LYS A 59 2.04 -0.36 14.82
C LYS A 59 2.37 1.13 14.62
N LYS A 60 3.39 1.46 13.81
CA LYS A 60 3.70 2.85 13.41
C LYS A 60 2.63 3.44 12.51
N TYR A 61 1.93 2.62 11.72
CA TYR A 61 0.95 3.07 10.71
C TYR A 61 -0.50 2.73 11.08
N ILE A 62 -0.73 1.70 11.89
CA ILE A 62 -2.05 1.31 12.39
C ILE A 62 -2.04 1.44 13.91
N SER A 63 -2.68 2.50 14.41
CA SER A 63 -2.74 2.79 15.84
C SER A 63 -3.85 1.99 16.52
N ILE A 64 -3.59 1.55 17.76
CA ILE A 64 -4.63 1.05 18.66
C ILE A 64 -5.69 2.14 18.86
N GLY A 65 -6.96 1.75 18.82
CA GLY A 65 -8.12 2.65 18.89
C GLY A 65 -8.54 3.27 17.55
N ALA A 66 -7.79 3.07 16.46
CA ALA A 66 -8.22 3.50 15.13
C ALA A 66 -9.52 2.81 14.71
N ARG A 67 -10.38 3.51 13.96
CA ARG A 67 -11.64 2.92 13.50
C ARG A 67 -11.40 1.93 12.37
N GLN A 68 -12.16 0.84 12.34
CA GLN A 68 -12.08 -0.19 11.31
C GLN A 68 -12.08 0.36 9.88
N GLU A 69 -13.03 1.25 9.56
CA GLU A 69 -13.13 1.85 8.22
C GLU A 69 -11.85 2.59 7.81
N GLN A 70 -11.21 3.32 8.75
CA GLN A 70 -9.97 4.06 8.48
C GLN A 70 -8.82 3.11 8.16
N VAL A 71 -8.72 2.00 8.89
CA VAL A 71 -7.68 1.00 8.69
C VAL A 71 -7.89 0.27 7.36
N GLU A 72 -9.13 -0.10 7.04
CA GLU A 72 -9.46 -0.72 5.75
C GLU A 72 -9.14 0.20 4.57
N GLN A 73 -9.50 1.48 4.66
CA GLN A 73 -9.20 2.47 3.62
C GLN A 73 -7.69 2.62 3.43
N TYR A 74 -6.92 2.70 4.52
CA TYR A 74 -5.46 2.76 4.48
C TYR A 74 -4.85 1.52 3.80
N LEU A 75 -5.26 0.33 4.22
CA LEU A 75 -4.73 -0.92 3.67
C LEU A 75 -5.10 -1.11 2.19
N LYS A 76 -6.32 -0.76 1.79
CA LYS A 76 -6.74 -0.73 0.36
C LYS A 76 -5.91 0.25 -0.45
N ALA A 77 -5.64 1.46 0.08
CA ALA A 77 -4.77 2.43 -0.58
C ALA A 77 -3.33 1.89 -0.75
N CYS A 78 -2.88 1.09 0.22
CA CYS A 78 -1.61 0.36 0.17
C CYS A 78 -1.61 -0.89 -0.76
N LYS A 79 -2.74 -1.18 -1.42
CA LYS A 79 -2.97 -2.33 -2.31
C LYS A 79 -2.95 -3.69 -1.62
N PHE A 80 -3.26 -3.73 -0.32
CA PHE A 80 -3.49 -5.01 0.37
C PHE A 80 -4.85 -5.58 -0.03
N GLU A 81 -4.90 -6.89 -0.17
CA GLU A 81 -6.15 -7.64 -0.22
C GLU A 81 -6.62 -7.92 1.20
N LEU A 82 -7.90 -7.66 1.48
CA LEU A 82 -8.47 -7.76 2.83
C LEU A 82 -9.39 -8.98 2.93
N TYR A 83 -9.17 -9.77 3.99
CA TYR A 83 -9.90 -11.00 4.27
C TYR A 83 -10.52 -10.89 5.66
N PRO A 84 -11.83 -10.59 5.76
CA PRO A 84 -12.53 -10.66 7.04
C PRO A 84 -12.58 -12.12 7.51
N GLN A 85 -12.21 -12.36 8.76
CA GLN A 85 -12.28 -13.68 9.39
C GLN A 85 -13.59 -13.82 10.18
N PRO A 86 -14.11 -15.05 10.31
CA PRO A 86 -15.34 -15.31 11.05
C PRO A 86 -15.22 -14.86 12.50
N ILE A 87 -16.26 -14.18 12.98
CA ILE A 87 -16.40 -13.74 14.37
C ILE A 87 -16.60 -14.99 15.24
N LEU A 88 -15.67 -15.25 16.16
CA LEU A 88 -15.84 -16.31 17.15
C LEU A 88 -16.94 -15.92 18.15
N ALA A 89 -17.73 -16.91 18.57
CA ALA A 89 -19.00 -16.74 19.28
C ALA A 89 -18.91 -15.96 20.61
N ASP A 90 -17.72 -15.83 21.18
CA ASP A 90 -17.44 -14.93 22.29
C ASP A 90 -17.12 -13.53 21.74
N LYS A 91 -18.22 -12.81 21.47
CA LYS A 91 -18.28 -11.38 21.11
C LYS A 91 -17.05 -10.62 21.61
N LYS A 92 -16.19 -10.17 20.69
CA LYS A 92 -15.39 -8.93 20.80
C LYS A 92 -14.30 -8.78 19.73
N GLN A 93 -14.05 -9.78 18.88
CA GLN A 93 -12.88 -9.71 18.01
C GLN A 93 -13.25 -9.99 16.56
N GLU A 94 -13.37 -8.92 15.77
CA GLU A 94 -13.30 -9.03 14.31
C GLU A 94 -11.82 -9.09 13.93
N ILE A 95 -11.43 -10.10 13.16
CA ILE A 95 -10.06 -10.24 12.69
C ILE A 95 -10.03 -9.96 11.20
N MET A 96 -9.16 -9.06 10.77
CA MET A 96 -8.90 -8.79 9.36
C MET A 96 -7.47 -9.20 9.03
N VAL A 97 -7.35 -10.09 8.04
CA VAL A 97 -6.05 -10.44 7.46
C VAL A 97 -5.87 -9.64 6.19
N ALA A 98 -4.79 -8.86 6.13
CA ALA A 98 -4.41 -8.11 4.94
C ALA A 98 -3.12 -8.71 4.38
N HIS A 99 -3.08 -9.02 3.09
CA HIS A 99 -1.84 -9.46 2.46
C HIS A 99 -1.52 -8.79 1.12
N ILE A 100 -0.23 -8.73 0.79
CA ILE A 100 0.24 -8.28 -0.51
C ILE A 100 1.52 -9.04 -0.89
N VAL A 101 1.56 -9.52 -2.13
CA VAL A 101 2.73 -10.16 -2.72
C VAL A 101 3.51 -9.15 -3.56
N ARG A 102 4.79 -8.96 -3.25
CA ARG A 102 5.69 -8.08 -4.01
C ARG A 102 6.89 -8.91 -4.49
N GLY A 103 6.99 -9.10 -5.80
CA GLY A 103 8.19 -9.66 -6.42
C GLY A 103 9.34 -8.66 -6.37
N SER A 104 10.49 -9.11 -5.88
CA SER A 104 11.78 -8.42 -6.05
C SER A 104 12.50 -8.89 -7.32
N VAL A 105 12.21 -10.11 -7.79
CA VAL A 105 12.74 -10.68 -9.04
C VAL A 105 11.67 -11.56 -9.71
N ASN A 106 10.80 -10.96 -10.54
CA ASN A 106 9.68 -11.65 -11.22
C ASN A 106 10.10 -12.79 -12.18
N PHE A 107 11.39 -13.09 -12.34
CA PHE A 107 11.89 -14.10 -13.28
C PHE A 107 12.17 -15.48 -12.64
N LEU A 108 12.27 -15.57 -11.30
CA LEU A 108 12.71 -16.81 -10.63
C LEU A 108 11.77 -17.29 -9.50
N GLY A 109 10.54 -16.79 -9.45
CA GLY A 109 9.52 -17.28 -8.49
C GLY A 109 9.67 -16.79 -7.05
N PHE A 110 10.71 -16.01 -6.74
CA PHE A 110 10.93 -15.45 -5.41
C PHE A 110 10.08 -14.20 -5.17
N HIS A 111 9.32 -14.20 -4.07
CA HIS A 111 8.51 -13.05 -3.68
C HIS A 111 8.37 -12.90 -2.17
N ASP A 112 8.20 -11.66 -1.72
CA ASP A 112 7.84 -11.36 -0.34
C ASP A 112 6.31 -11.24 -0.24
N GLU A 113 5.71 -11.97 0.69
CA GLU A 113 4.34 -11.79 1.16
C GLU A 113 4.37 -11.00 2.47
N ILE A 114 3.72 -9.84 2.49
CA ILE A 114 3.49 -9.11 3.75
C ILE A 114 2.09 -9.50 4.23
N ARG A 115 1.99 -10.01 5.46
CA ARG A 115 0.73 -10.35 6.11
C ARG A 115 0.55 -9.51 7.36
N ILE A 116 -0.61 -8.91 7.50
CA ILE A 116 -1.00 -8.09 8.65
C ILE A 116 -2.28 -8.68 9.21
N VAL A 117 -2.34 -8.83 10.53
CA VAL A 117 -3.53 -9.24 11.25
C VAL A 117 -3.95 -8.05 12.10
N VAL A 118 -5.18 -7.58 11.92
CA VAL A 118 -5.76 -6.50 12.72
C VAL A 118 -6.94 -7.07 13.49
N GLU A 119 -6.94 -6.84 14.79
CA GLU A 119 -8.00 -7.23 15.70
C GLU A 119 -8.82 -6.00 16.05
N PHE A 120 -10.14 -6.12 15.98
CA PHE A 120 -11.07 -5.05 16.32
C PHE A 120 -11.97 -5.44 17.47
N GLU A 121 -12.04 -4.57 18.47
CA GLU A 121 -13.00 -4.62 19.56
C GLU A 121 -13.94 -3.42 19.49
N ASN A 122 -15.25 -3.69 19.39
CA ASN A 122 -16.29 -2.66 19.25
C ASN A 122 -16.02 -1.67 18.09
N GLY A 123 -15.50 -2.16 16.97
CA GLY A 123 -15.21 -1.37 15.76
C GLY A 123 -13.95 -0.51 15.83
N ALA A 124 -13.14 -0.67 16.87
CA ALA A 124 -11.85 -0.01 17.03
C ALA A 124 -10.72 -1.04 17.14
N VAL A 125 -9.52 -0.70 16.64
CA VAL A 125 -8.36 -1.59 16.71
C VAL A 125 -8.01 -1.88 18.18
N SER A 126 -7.98 -3.15 18.57
CA SER A 126 -7.52 -3.63 19.87
C SER A 126 -6.13 -4.27 19.80
N GLY A 127 -5.76 -4.83 18.64
CA GLY A 127 -4.51 -5.55 18.43
C GLY A 127 -4.06 -5.50 16.98
N VAL A 128 -2.74 -5.57 16.78
CA VAL A 128 -2.13 -5.58 15.44
C VAL A 128 -0.88 -6.45 15.47
N GLU A 129 -0.79 -7.37 14.50
CA GLU A 129 0.40 -8.17 14.21
C GLU A 129 0.83 -8.01 12.76
N GLY A 130 2.11 -8.20 12.49
CA GLY A 130 2.67 -8.06 11.15
C GLY A 130 3.82 -9.00 10.89
N TRP A 131 3.83 -9.61 9.70
CA TRP A 131 4.83 -10.57 9.27
C TRP A 131 5.20 -10.36 7.80
N VAL A 132 6.47 -10.62 7.47
CA VAL A 132 6.94 -10.79 6.09
C VAL A 132 7.38 -12.23 5.93
N PHE A 133 6.87 -12.87 4.89
CA PHE A 133 7.25 -14.22 4.48
C PHE A 133 7.98 -14.14 3.16
N TYR A 134 9.13 -14.79 3.09
CA TYR A 134 9.86 -14.98 1.85
C TYR A 134 9.51 -16.36 1.29
N HIS A 135 8.92 -16.37 0.10
CA HIS A 135 8.59 -17.59 -0.61
C HIS A 135 9.61 -17.80 -1.73
N ALA A 136 10.19 -19.00 -1.74
CA ALA A 136 10.91 -19.56 -2.87
C ALA A 136 10.01 -20.63 -3.49
N LEU A 137 9.71 -20.50 -4.80
CA LEU A 137 9.02 -21.55 -5.55
C LEU A 137 9.96 -22.72 -5.84
#